data_AF-A0A088F6D1-F1
#
_entry.id   AF-A0A088F6D1-F1
#
_cell.length_a   1.000
_cell.length_b   1.000
_cell.length_c   1.000
_cell.angle_alpha   90.00
_cell.angle_beta   90.00
_cell.angle_gamma   90.00
#
_symmetry.space_group_name_H-M   'P 1'
#
loop_
_entity.id
_entity.type
_entity.pdbx_description
1 polymer ?
#
loop_
_entity_poly.entity_id
_entity_poly.type
_entity_poly.pdbx_seq_one_letter_code
_entity_poly.pdbx_strand_id
1 'polypeptide(L)'
;MLMAHNPRNERIDFLSFFLNNVKDGSSAYMDYLLPILTEAKGLVEGSLNIYDLSSESRDVKILLQEIAPEWLTRVNLSCINNEEISELQSIIKQSEESLVF
;
A
#
# COMPACT_ATOMS: atom_id res chain seq x y z
N MET A 1 0.60 -3.07 -30.80
CA MET A 1 1.09 -2.13 -29.77
C MET A 1 1.55 -2.97 -28.59
N LEU A 2 2.87 -3.08 -28.40
CA LEU A 2 3.40 -3.66 -27.16
C LEU A 2 3.10 -2.64 -26.07
N MET A 3 2.08 -2.90 -25.25
CA MET A 3 1.96 -2.17 -23.99
C MET A 3 3.25 -2.47 -23.23
N ALA A 4 4.08 -1.45 -23.03
CA ALA A 4 5.20 -1.55 -22.11
C ALA A 4 4.58 -1.94 -20.75
N HIS A 5 4.81 -3.18 -20.32
CA HIS A 5 4.44 -3.65 -18.98
C HIS A 5 5.13 -2.71 -17.98
N ASN A 6 4.37 -1.79 -17.39
CA ASN A 6 4.91 -0.89 -16.39
C ASN A 6 4.97 -1.67 -15.07
N PRO A 7 6.16 -1.96 -14.51
CA PRO A 7 6.29 -2.71 -13.27
C PRO A 7 5.62 -2.01 -12.07
N ARG A 8 5.30 -0.72 -12.16
CA ARG A 8 4.48 -0.01 -11.18
C ARG A 8 3.00 -0.44 -11.24
N ASN A 9 2.46 -0.71 -12.42
CA ASN A 9 1.07 -1.15 -12.60
C ASN A 9 0.88 -2.57 -12.05
N GLU A 10 1.82 -3.49 -12.30
CA GLU A 10 1.75 -4.84 -11.73
C GLU A 10 1.74 -4.83 -10.18
N ARG A 11 2.43 -3.86 -9.56
CA ARG A 11 2.42 -3.66 -8.11
C ARG A 11 1.09 -3.11 -7.62
N ILE A 12 0.49 -2.18 -8.37
CA ILE A 12 -0.84 -1.62 -8.08
C ILE A 12 -1.93 -2.70 -8.19
N ASP A 13 -1.87 -3.55 -9.22
CA ASP A 13 -2.78 -4.69 -9.41
C ASP A 13 -2.63 -5.70 -8.27
N PHE A 14 -1.39 -6.04 -7.93
CA PHE A 14 -1.10 -6.91 -6.78
C PHE A 14 -1.66 -6.34 -5.48
N LEU A 15 -1.41 -5.05 -5.18
CA LEU A 15 -1.93 -4.39 -3.99
C LEU A 15 -3.46 -4.39 -3.96
N SER A 16 -4.09 -4.08 -5.10
CA SER A 16 -5.55 -4.08 -5.22
C SER A 16 -6.15 -5.45 -4.94
N PHE A 17 -5.58 -6.50 -5.53
CA PHE A 17 -5.96 -7.89 -5.28
C PHE A 17 -5.73 -8.29 -3.82
N PHE A 18 -4.58 -7.94 -3.26
CA PHE A 18 -4.23 -8.25 -1.88
C PHE A 18 -5.20 -7.61 -0.89
N LEU A 19 -5.55 -6.33 -1.07
CA LEU A 19 -6.50 -5.62 -0.23
C LEU A 19 -7.94 -6.17 -0.35
N ASN A 20 -8.33 -6.74 -1.50
CA ASN A 20 -9.61 -7.46 -1.61
C ASN A 20 -9.61 -8.71 -0.71
N ASN A 21 -8.53 -9.49 -0.72
CA ASN A 21 -8.42 -10.68 0.14
C ASN A 21 -8.39 -10.33 1.64
N VAL A 22 -7.85 -9.16 2.00
CA VAL A 22 -7.94 -8.62 3.37
C VAL A 22 -9.40 -8.34 3.75
N LYS A 23 -10.17 -7.69 2.87
CA LYS A 23 -11.59 -7.36 3.10
C LYS A 23 -12.49 -8.60 3.20
N ASP A 24 -12.14 -9.65 2.47
CA ASP A 24 -12.87 -10.92 2.48
C ASP A 24 -12.61 -11.76 3.75
N GLY A 25 -11.84 -11.23 4.70
CA GLY A 25 -11.77 -11.73 6.09
C GLY A 25 -10.71 -12.79 6.32
N SER A 26 -9.75 -12.96 5.40
CA SER A 26 -8.63 -13.88 5.62
C SER A 26 -7.60 -13.23 6.56
N SER A 27 -7.58 -13.66 7.82
CA SER A 27 -6.70 -13.12 8.87
C SER A 27 -5.22 -13.13 8.47
N ALA A 28 -4.80 -14.14 7.71
CA ALA A 28 -3.43 -14.27 7.21
C ALA A 28 -2.99 -13.09 6.32
N TYR A 29 -3.91 -12.50 5.56
CA TYR A 29 -3.58 -11.32 4.74
C TYR A 29 -3.49 -10.06 5.58
N MET A 30 -4.28 -9.92 6.64
CA MET A 30 -4.18 -8.79 7.58
C MET A 30 -2.87 -8.84 8.37
N ASP A 31 -2.48 -10.04 8.84
CA ASP A 31 -1.20 -10.26 9.54
C ASP A 31 0.00 -9.87 8.69
N TYR A 32 -0.12 -10.01 7.36
CA TYR A 32 0.89 -9.61 6.40
C TYR A 32 0.80 -8.12 6.00
N LEU A 33 -0.41 -7.55 5.99
CA LEU A 33 -0.63 -6.14 5.68
C LEU A 33 -0.08 -5.21 6.76
N LEU A 34 -0.30 -5.55 8.03
CA LEU A 34 0.04 -4.68 9.16
C LEU A 34 1.52 -4.29 9.21
N PRO A 35 2.49 -5.21 9.07
CA PRO A 35 3.91 -4.87 9.01
C PRO A 35 4.25 -3.94 7.83
N ILE A 36 3.64 -4.16 6.67
CA ILE A 36 3.85 -3.32 5.48
C ILE A 36 3.37 -1.89 5.75
N LEU A 37 2.14 -1.75 6.28
CA LEU A 37 1.58 -0.43 6.59
C LEU A 37 2.33 0.26 7.72
N THR A 38 2.79 -0.48 8.73
CA THR A 38 3.56 0.06 9.86
C THR A 38 4.87 0.65 9.38
N GLU A 39 5.62 -0.09 8.55
CA GLU A 39 6.87 0.41 8.00
C GLU A 39 6.63 1.57 7.03
N ALA A 40 5.62 1.49 6.15
CA ALA A 40 5.27 2.58 5.24
C ALA A 40 4.88 3.87 6.00
N LYS A 41 4.08 3.74 7.07
CA LYS A 41 3.73 4.86 7.96
C LYS A 41 4.97 5.44 8.63
N GLY A 42 5.87 4.60 9.13
CA GLY A 42 7.11 5.06 9.73
C GLY A 42 8.02 5.82 8.75
N LEU A 43 8.02 5.46 7.47
CA LEU A 43 8.71 6.24 6.43
C LEU A 43 8.08 7.64 6.25
N VAL A 44 6.75 7.73 6.19
CA VAL A 44 6.03 9.00 6.05
C VAL A 44 6.28 9.92 7.25
N GLU A 45 6.27 9.36 8.45
CA GLU A 45 6.48 10.10 9.70
C GLU A 45 7.95 10.44 9.97
N GLY A 46 8.88 9.91 9.15
CA GLY A 46 10.32 10.07 9.34
C GLY A 46 10.88 9.33 10.55
N SER A 47 10.13 8.39 11.12
CA SER A 47 10.57 7.53 12.23
C SER A 47 11.37 6.32 11.76
N LEU A 48 11.31 5.99 10.46
CA LEU A 48 12.10 4.97 9.79
C LEU A 48 12.78 5.54 8.54
N ASN A 49 13.99 5.05 8.23
CA ASN A 49 14.62 5.31 6.93
C ASN A 49 14.44 4.12 5.99
N ILE A 50 14.56 4.38 4.68
CA ILE A 50 14.45 3.35 3.63
C ILE A 50 15.45 2.20 3.85
N TYR A 51 16.62 2.48 4.42
CA TYR A 51 17.65 1.48 4.71
C TYR A 51 17.32 0.58 5.90
N ASP A 52 16.41 1.02 6.77
CA ASP A 52 15.97 0.29 7.97
C ASP A 52 14.80 -0.66 7.66
N LEU A 53 14.23 -0.57 6.45
CA LEU A 53 13.11 -1.42 6.02
C LEU A 53 13.51 -2.88 5.90
N SER A 54 12.63 -3.77 6.35
CA SER A 54 12.76 -5.20 6.04
C SER A 54 12.73 -5.41 4.51
N SER A 55 13.54 -6.35 4.02
CA SER A 55 13.71 -6.61 2.59
C SER A 55 12.42 -7.10 1.92
N GLU A 56 11.56 -7.75 2.70
CA GLU A 56 10.26 -8.22 2.26
C GLU A 56 9.36 -7.05 1.86
N SER A 57 8.79 -7.11 0.65
CA SER A 57 7.84 -6.12 0.14
C SER A 57 8.32 -4.67 0.25
N ARG A 58 9.65 -4.44 0.25
CA ARG A 58 10.25 -3.10 0.39
C ARG A 58 9.70 -2.11 -0.63
N ASP A 59 9.63 -2.55 -1.88
CA ASP A 59 9.11 -1.77 -2.99
C ASP A 59 7.64 -1.36 -2.79
N VAL A 60 6.83 -2.22 -2.16
CA VAL A 60 5.43 -1.92 -1.83
C VAL A 60 5.36 -0.88 -0.74
N LYS A 61 6.21 -0.96 0.29
CA LYS A 61 6.25 0.02 1.40
C LYS A 61 6.61 1.41 0.89
N ILE A 62 7.61 1.50 0.02
CA ILE A 62 8.01 2.75 -0.64
C ILE A 62 6.87 3.27 -1.52
N LEU A 63 6.26 2.41 -2.34
CA LEU A 63 5.14 2.80 -3.19
C LEU A 63 3.98 3.37 -2.37
N LEU A 64 3.61 2.73 -1.25
CA LEU A 64 2.56 3.20 -0.36
C LEU A 64 2.89 4.56 0.27
N GLN A 65 4.16 4.75 0.69
CA GLN A 65 4.63 6.04 1.18
C GLN A 65 4.54 7.14 0.13
N GLU A 66 4.80 6.83 -1.15
CA GLU A 66 4.67 7.78 -2.26
C GLU A 66 3.20 8.15 -2.57
N ILE A 67 2.31 7.15 -2.63
CA ILE A 67 0.95 7.35 -3.17
C ILE A 67 -0.10 7.68 -2.11
N ALA A 68 0.13 7.26 -0.85
CA ALA A 68 -0.84 7.41 0.23
C ALA A 68 -0.26 8.07 1.50
N PRO A 69 0.60 9.10 1.42
CA PRO A 69 1.25 9.67 2.61
C PRO A 69 0.25 10.28 3.61
N GLU A 70 -0.76 11.00 3.12
CA GLU A 70 -1.79 11.63 3.97
C GLU A 70 -2.62 10.57 4.72
N TRP A 71 -3.05 9.54 4.00
CA TRP A 71 -3.79 8.43 4.58
C TRP A 71 -2.96 7.67 5.60
N LEU A 72 -1.69 7.36 5.28
CA LEU A 72 -0.76 6.68 6.20
C LEU A 72 -0.55 7.48 7.48
N THR A 73 -0.50 8.81 7.41
CA THR A 73 -0.36 9.68 8.59
C THR A 73 -1.60 9.59 9.49
N ARG A 74 -2.80 9.56 8.91
CA ARG A 74 -4.08 9.58 9.64
C ARG A 74 -4.52 8.22 10.17
N VAL A 75 -4.26 7.13 9.44
CA VAL A 75 -4.81 5.81 9.75
C VAL A 75 -4.32 5.31 11.12
N ASN A 76 -5.24 4.72 11.89
CA ASN A 76 -4.90 4.00 13.11
C ASN A 76 -4.77 2.49 12.80
N LEU A 77 -3.53 2.02 12.67
CA LEU A 77 -3.22 0.63 12.31
C LEU A 77 -3.71 -0.40 13.34
N SER A 78 -3.89 -0.02 14.61
CA SER A 78 -4.42 -0.95 15.63
C SER A 78 -5.91 -1.25 15.47
N CYS A 79 -6.63 -0.44 14.68
CA CYS A 79 -8.08 -0.53 14.51
C CYS A 79 -8.48 -0.42 13.03
N ILE A 80 -7.61 -0.87 12.12
CA ILE A 80 -7.89 -0.81 10.69
C ILE A 80 -9.11 -1.67 10.34
N ASN A 81 -10.05 -1.10 9.58
CA ASN A 81 -11.31 -1.73 9.22
C ASN A 81 -11.50 -1.73 7.69
N ASN A 82 -12.59 -2.34 7.22
CA ASN A 82 -12.87 -2.44 5.79
C ASN A 82 -13.09 -1.07 5.10
N GLU A 83 -13.48 -0.03 5.83
CA GLU A 83 -13.63 1.33 5.30
C GLU A 83 -12.25 1.93 5.00
N GLU A 84 -11.32 1.87 5.95
CA GLU A 84 -9.94 2.31 5.79
C GLU A 84 -9.22 1.54 4.68
N ILE A 85 -9.46 0.22 4.55
CA ILE A 85 -8.93 -0.57 3.44
C ILE A 85 -9.54 -0.12 2.10
N SER A 86 -10.83 0.19 2.07
CA SER A 86 -11.49 0.66 0.85
C SER A 86 -11.02 2.05 0.43
N GLU A 87 -10.74 2.93 1.39
CA GLU A 87 -10.13 4.23 1.15
C GLU A 87 -8.73 4.08 0.54
N LEU A 88 -7.88 3.23 1.14
CA LEU A 88 -6.56 2.91 0.60
C LEU A 88 -6.65 2.36 -0.84
N GLN A 89 -7.60 1.45 -1.11
CA GLN A 89 -7.84 0.95 -2.47
C GLN A 89 -8.23 2.06 -3.45
N SER A 90 -9.04 3.03 -3.02
CA SER A 90 -9.42 4.17 -3.84
C SER A 90 -8.22 5.05 -4.18
N ILE A 91 -7.35 5.33 -3.20
CA ILE A 91 -6.13 6.12 -3.39
C ILE A 91 -5.20 5.43 -4.39
N ILE A 92 -5.00 4.12 -4.23
CA ILE A 92 -4.16 3.31 -5.12
C ILE A 92 -4.67 3.39 -6.57
N LYS A 93 -5.98 3.24 -6.80
CA LYS A 93 -6.58 3.36 -8.13
C LYS A 93 -6.45 4.76 -8.74
N GLN A 94 -6.66 5.81 -7.96
CA GLN A 94 -6.49 7.19 -8.43
C GLN A 94 -5.04 7.49 -8.85
N SER A 95 -4.07 6.87 -8.16
CA SER A 95 -2.66 6.99 -8.53
C SER A 95 -2.32 6.34 -9.87
N GLU A 96 -3.08 5.32 -10.29
CA GLU A 96 -2.97 4.67 -11.60
C GLU A 96 -3.49 5.58 -12.72
N GLU A 97 -4.66 6.21 -12.50
CA GLU A 97 -5.29 7.10 -13.49
C GLU A 97 -4.47 8.38 -13.74
N SER A 98 -3.73 8.86 -12.73
CA SER A 98 -2.85 10.04 -12.86
C SER A 98 -1.63 9.82 -13.76
N LEU A 99 -1.32 8.57 -14.13
CA LEU A 99 -0.15 8.21 -14.95
C LEU A 99 -0.44 8.15 -16.47
N VAL A 100 -1.66 8.47 -16.90
CA VAL A 100 -2.11 8.41 -18.31
C VAL A 100 -1.88 9.73 -19.07
N PHE A 101 -1.07 10.67 -18.55
CA PHE A 101 -0.77 11.95 -19.20
C PHE A 101 0.68 12.07 -19.66
#